data_AF-A0A6L5G8C5-F1
#
_entry.id   AF-A0A6L5G8C5-F1
#
_cell.length_a   1.000
_cell.length_b   1.000
_cell.length_c   1.000
_cell.angle_alpha   90.00
_cell.angle_beta   90.00
_cell.angle_gamma   90.00
#
_symmetry.space_group_name_H-M   'P 1'
#
loop_
_entity.id
_entity.type
_entity.pdbx_description
1 polymer ?
#
loop_
_entity_poly.entity_id
_entity_poly.type
_entity_poly.pdbx_seq_one_letter_code
_entity_poly.pdbx_strand_id
1 'polypeptide(L)' 'MTGAPNPGAVAARLRGDADDVEAEVEEALGRLEALPDLPVTEHVAVFEGVQQRLSEILSNVDDA' A
#
# COMPACT_ATOMS: atom_id res chain seq x y z
N MET A 1 -28.67 18.29 9.30
CA MET A 1 -27.32 17.86 8.87
C MET A 1 -26.43 17.59 10.08
N THR A 2 -26.71 16.55 10.87
CA THR A 2 -25.74 16.06 11.87
C THR A 2 -25.98 14.58 12.11
N GLY A 3 -25.38 13.74 11.27
CA GLY A 3 -25.23 12.33 11.58
C GLY A 3 -24.16 12.22 12.65
N ALA A 4 -24.56 11.93 13.89
CA ALA A 4 -23.60 11.62 14.95
C ALA A 4 -22.66 10.50 14.46
N PRO A 5 -21.35 10.55 14.75
CA PRO A 5 -20.42 9.51 14.35
C PRO A 5 -20.92 8.19 14.96
N ASN A 6 -21.39 7.27 14.10
CA ASN A 6 -21.83 5.96 14.53
C ASN A 6 -20.61 5.00 14.49
N PRO A 7 -20.45 4.12 15.48
CA PRO A 7 -19.29 3.22 15.55
C PRO A 7 -19.13 2.33 14.31
N GLY A 8 -20.24 1.94 13.66
CA GLY A 8 -20.23 1.18 12.41
C GLY A 8 -19.71 1.97 11.21
N ALA A 9 -19.95 3.27 11.14
CA ALA A 9 -19.40 4.14 10.09
C ALA A 9 -17.89 4.35 10.27
N VAL A 10 -17.42 4.42 11.52
CA VAL A 10 -15.99 4.48 11.84
C VAL A 10 -15.31 3.15 11.51
N ALA A 11 -15.92 2.02 11.90
CA ALA A 11 -15.39 0.69 11.59
C ALA A 11 -15.40 0.37 10.09
N ALA A 12 -16.41 0.84 9.34
CA ALA A 12 -16.47 0.70 7.89
C ALA A 12 -15.40 1.54 7.19
N ARG A 13 -15.12 2.76 7.71
CA ARG A 13 -14.05 3.62 7.19
C ARG A 13 -12.67 3.01 7.45
N LEU A 14 -12.39 2.58 8.68
CA LEU A 14 -11.15 1.88 9.04
C LEU A 14 -10.94 0.61 8.22
N ARG A 15 -12.02 -0.10 7.86
CA ARG A 15 -11.95 -1.28 7.00
C ARG A 15 -11.67 -0.91 5.55
N GLY A 16 -12.32 0.13 5.02
CA GLY A 16 -12.05 0.64 3.69
C GLY A 16 -10.60 1.13 3.53
N ASP A 17 -10.10 1.89 4.52
CA ASP A 17 -8.72 2.36 4.52
C ASP A 17 -7.72 1.17 4.58
N ALA A 18 -8.06 0.08 5.28
CA ALA A 18 -7.23 -1.12 5.32
C ALA A 18 -7.24 -1.91 4.00
N ASP A 19 -8.41 -2.03 3.36
CA ASP A 19 -8.56 -2.70 2.06
C ASP A 19 -7.81 -1.91 0.96
N ASP A 20 -7.83 -0.58 1.01
CA ASP A 20 -7.10 0.30 0.10
C ASP A 20 -5.57 0.17 0.29
N VAL A 21 -5.10 0.11 1.54
CA VAL A 21 -3.67 -0.11 1.86
C VAL A 21 -3.21 -1.50 1.39
N GLU A 22 -4.02 -2.53 1.58
CA GLU A 22 -3.69 -3.88 1.13
C GLU A 22 -3.54 -3.93 -0.41
N ALA A 23 -4.44 -3.29 -1.14
CA ALA A 23 -4.34 -3.18 -2.60
C ALA A 23 -3.09 -2.43 -3.07
N GLU A 24 -2.71 -1.34 -2.40
CA GLU A 24 -1.48 -0.60 -2.73
C GLU A 24 -0.20 -1.41 -2.45
N VAL A 25 -0.19 -2.20 -1.37
CA VAL A 25 0.92 -3.11 -1.04
C VAL A 25 1.01 -4.23 -2.08
N GLU A 26 -0.12 -4.81 -2.47
CA GLU A 26 -0.17 -5.87 -3.50
C GLU A 26 0.32 -5.34 -4.85
N GLU A 27 -0.07 -4.13 -5.24
CA GLU A 27 0.44 -3.48 -6.47
C GLU A 27 1.96 -3.28 -6.41
N ALA A 28 2.48 -2.79 -5.29
CA ALA A 28 3.91 -2.57 -5.11
C ALA A 28 4.70 -3.90 -5.19
N LEU A 29 4.21 -4.96 -4.56
CA LEU A 29 4.82 -6.29 -4.60
C LEU A 29 4.70 -6.97 -5.96
N GLY A 30 3.60 -6.74 -6.69
CA GLY A 30 3.39 -7.27 -8.04
C GLY A 30 4.46 -6.81 -9.04
N ARG A 31 5.13 -5.67 -8.78
CA ARG A 31 6.28 -5.22 -9.60
C ARG A 31 7.48 -6.16 -9.54
N LEU A 32 7.59 -6.98 -8.49
CA LEU A 32 8.63 -8.01 -8.37
C LEU A 32 8.41 -9.17 -9.35
N GLU A 33 7.19 -9.38 -9.84
CA GLU A 33 6.89 -10.42 -10.83
C GLU A 33 7.56 -10.16 -12.18
N ALA A 34 7.96 -8.91 -12.47
CA ALA A 34 8.70 -8.55 -13.67
C ALA A 34 10.20 -8.90 -13.60
N LEU A 35 10.75 -9.20 -12.42
CA LEU A 35 12.18 -9.47 -12.24
C LEU A 35 12.75 -10.59 -13.12
N PRO A 36 12.05 -11.72 -13.35
CA PRO A 36 12.55 -12.80 -14.21
C PRO A 36 12.77 -12.36 -15.66
N ASP A 37 12.04 -11.33 -16.13
CA ASP A 37 12.10 -10.83 -17.50
C ASP A 37 13.10 -9.66 -17.66
N LEU A 38 13.68 -9.17 -16.56
CA LEU A 38 14.62 -8.07 -16.54
C LEU A 38 16.08 -8.54 -16.35
N PRO A 39 17.07 -7.80 -16.88
CA PRO A 39 18.46 -8.10 -16.59
C PRO A 39 18.76 -7.89 -15.10
N VAL A 40 19.60 -8.75 -14.53
CA VAL A 40 19.97 -8.73 -13.09
C VAL A 40 20.50 -7.37 -12.64
N THR A 41 21.14 -6.61 -13.54
CA THR A 41 21.61 -5.24 -13.28
C THR A 41 20.49 -4.27 -12.94
N GLU A 42 19.26 -4.55 -13.35
CA GLU A 42 18.07 -3.73 -13.07
C GLU A 42 17.32 -4.18 -11.82
N HIS A 43 17.61 -5.38 -11.29
CA HIS A 43 16.89 -5.93 -10.14
C HIS A 43 17.01 -5.04 -8.90
N VAL A 44 18.20 -4.48 -8.65
CA VAL A 44 18.44 -3.57 -7.51
C VAL A 44 17.53 -2.34 -7.60
N ALA A 45 17.40 -1.73 -8.78
CA ALA A 45 16.55 -0.56 -8.96
C ALA A 45 15.06 -0.89 -8.74
N VAL A 46 14.61 -2.07 -9.18
CA VAL A 46 13.25 -2.55 -8.92
C VAL A 46 13.02 -2.77 -7.43
N PHE A 47 13.95 -3.44 -6.73
CA PHE A 47 13.86 -3.64 -5.28
C PHE A 47 13.84 -2.33 -4.50
N GLU A 48 14.71 -1.38 -4.85
CA GLU A 48 14.75 -0.05 -4.22
C GLU A 48 13.43 0.70 -4.43
N GLY A 49 12.87 0.65 -5.65
CA GLY A 49 11.58 1.26 -5.96
C GLY A 49 10.41 0.63 -5.18
N VAL A 50 10.40 -0.70 -5.06
CA VAL A 50 9.39 -1.41 -4.24
C VAL A 50 9.55 -1.05 -2.76
N GLN A 51 10.77 -1.06 -2.22
CA GLN A 51 11.01 -0.70 -0.82
C GLN A 51 10.60 0.74 -0.52
N GLN A 52 10.97 1.69 -1.37
CA GLN A 52 10.59 3.09 -1.20
C GLN A 52 9.06 3.24 -1.20
N ARG A 53 8.37 2.57 -2.13
CA ARG A 53 6.90 2.62 -2.19
C ARG A 53 6.24 2.02 -0.96
N LEU A 54 6.73 0.88 -0.47
CA LEU A 54 6.20 0.26 0.76
C LEU A 54 6.44 1.14 1.97
N SER A 55 7.61 1.80 2.06
CA SER A 55 7.89 2.77 3.13
C SER A 55 6.94 3.97 3.10
N GLU A 56 6.61 4.49 1.92
CA GLU A 56 5.62 5.57 1.77
C GLU A 56 4.22 5.14 2.23
N ILE A 57 3.76 3.97 1.77
CA ILE A 57 2.44 3.43 2.13
C ILE A 57 2.33 3.25 3.65
N LEU A 58 3.33 2.61 4.26
CA LEU A 58 3.32 2.35 5.70
C LEU A 58 3.46 3.63 6.54
N SER A 59 4.22 4.62 6.07
CA SER A 59 4.31 5.92 6.75
C SER A 59 2.98 6.67 6.75
N ASN A 60 2.24 6.63 5.64
CA ASN A 60 0.92 7.26 5.56
C ASN A 60 -0.10 6.62 6.50
N VAL A 61 0.05 5.33 6.81
CA VAL A 61 -0.80 4.60 7.76
C VAL A 61 -0.45 4.94 9.21
N ASP A 62 0.83 5.13 9.53
CA ASP A 62 1.28 5.46 10.89
C ASP A 62 0.95 6.93 11.27
N ASP A 63 0.87 7.82 10.28
CA ASP A 63 0.50 9.23 10.46
C ASP A 63 -1.02 9.50 10.56
N ALA A 64 -1.88 8.51 10.28
CA ALA A 64 -3.36 8.65 10.21
C ALA A 64 -4.09 8.30 11.52
#